data_AF-A0A8X6F3D8-F1
#
_entry.id   AF-A0A8X6F3D8-F1
#
_cell.length_a   1.000
_cell.length_b   1.000
_cell.length_c   1.000
_cell.angle_alpha   90.00
_cell.angle_beta   90.00
_cell.angle_gamma   90.00
#
_symmetry.space_group_name_H-M   'P 1'
#
loop_
_entity.id
_entity.type
_entity.pdbx_description
1 polymer ?
#
loop_
_entity_poly.entity_id
_entity_poly.type
_entity_poly.pdbx_seq_one_letter_code
_entity_poly.pdbx_strand_id
1 'polypeptide(L)'
;MQEFLSHQSERKLRHSETLVDYIYAKDALLEKAPFTIPQPDRISMIIGDITEEKWQIALATQNSITVEELIDRATALDAIRSTMQDKKPYQSPKS
;
A
#
# COMPACT_ATOMS: atom_id res chain seq x y z
N MET A 1 11.00 -1.82 21.69
CA MET A 1 9.68 -1.21 21.42
C MET A 1 9.82 0.15 20.73
N GLN A 2 10.65 1.07 21.26
CA GLN A 2 10.87 2.38 20.63
C GLN A 2 11.45 2.29 19.20
N GLU A 3 12.43 1.43 18.97
CA GLU A 3 13.02 1.21 17.64
C GLU A 3 11.99 0.71 16.60
N PHE A 4 11.11 -0.21 17.00
CA PHE A 4 10.00 -0.69 16.16
C PHE A 4 9.03 0.45 15.77
N LEU A 5 8.65 1.30 16.73
CA LEU A 5 7.76 2.43 16.47
C LEU A 5 8.42 3.47 15.55
N SER A 6 9.72 3.72 15.70
CA SER A 6 10.48 4.59 14.80
C SER A 6 10.46 4.06 13.37
N HIS A 7 10.79 2.78 13.18
CA HIS A 7 10.80 2.17 11.84
C HIS A 7 9.41 2.09 11.20
N GLN A 8 8.35 1.86 12.00
CA GLN A 8 6.97 1.91 11.52
C GLN A 8 6.60 3.32 11.03
N SER A 9 6.96 4.36 11.78
CA SER A 9 6.60 5.75 11.47
C SER A 9 7.33 6.33 10.26
N GLU A 10 8.57 5.88 10.02
CA GLU A 10 9.40 6.32 8.89
C GLU A 10 8.95 5.72 7.56
N ARG A 11 8.36 4.51 7.59
CA ARG A 11 7.96 3.80 6.39
C ARG A 11 6.60 4.28 5.87
N LYS A 12 6.64 5.32 5.04
CA LYS A 12 5.48 5.85 4.30
C LYS A 12 5.47 5.39 2.85
N LEU A 13 4.28 5.32 2.25
CA LEU A 13 4.12 5.07 0.82
C LEU A 13 4.71 6.26 0.04
N ARG A 14 5.63 5.97 -0.88
CA ARG A 14 6.26 6.99 -1.73
C ARG A 14 5.50 7.11 -3.05
N HIS A 15 5.45 8.31 -3.62
CA HIS A 15 4.72 8.55 -4.87
C HIS A 15 5.27 7.79 -6.10
N SER A 16 6.53 7.35 -6.06
CA SER A 16 7.15 6.55 -7.12
C SER A 16 7.09 5.05 -6.87
N GLU A 17 6.56 4.63 -5.72
CA GLU A 17 6.56 3.24 -5.28
C GLU A 17 5.18 2.61 -5.50
N THR A 18 5.18 1.31 -5.75
CA THR A 18 3.96 0.52 -5.91
C THR A 18 3.31 0.26 -4.56
N LEU A 19 1.99 0.04 -4.54
CA LEU A 19 1.28 -0.36 -3.33
C LEU A 19 1.75 -1.73 -2.84
N VAL A 20 2.09 -2.63 -3.77
CA VAL A 20 2.63 -3.96 -3.46
C VAL A 20 3.96 -3.88 -2.71
N ASP A 21 4.93 -3.11 -3.22
CA ASP A 21 6.23 -2.93 -2.57
C ASP A 21 6.09 -2.28 -1.18
N TYR A 22 5.14 -1.36 -1.04
CA TYR A 22 4.81 -0.76 0.25
C TYR A 22 4.29 -1.79 1.24
N ILE A 23 3.30 -2.58 0.84
CA ILE A 23 2.68 -3.60 1.69
C ILE A 23 3.72 -4.64 2.11
N TYR A 24 4.54 -5.16 1.19
CA TYR A 24 5.61 -6.11 1.55
C TYR A 24 6.60 -5.54 2.56
N ALA A 25 7.05 -4.30 2.34
CA ALA A 25 8.00 -3.67 3.26
C ALA A 25 7.39 -3.41 4.64
N LYS A 26 6.13 -2.97 4.69
CA LYS A 26 5.41 -2.78 5.95
C LYS A 26 5.15 -4.10 6.66
N ASP A 27 4.77 -5.12 5.91
CA ASP A 27 4.53 -6.45 6.41
C ASP A 27 5.79 -7.01 7.08
N ALA A 28 6.94 -6.95 6.41
CA ALA A 28 8.23 -7.38 6.95
C ALA A 28 8.67 -6.59 8.19
N LEU A 29 8.26 -5.32 8.32
CA LEU A 29 8.50 -4.54 9.54
C LEU A 29 7.60 -5.00 10.70
N LEU A 30 6.33 -5.30 10.42
CA LEU A 30 5.36 -5.81 11.41
C LEU A 30 5.74 -7.22 11.90
N GLU A 31 6.38 -8.02 11.05
CA GLU A 31 6.94 -9.33 11.38
C GLU A 31 8.07 -9.27 12.41
N LYS A 32 8.81 -8.16 12.46
CA LYS A 32 9.87 -7.91 13.45
C LYS A 32 9.34 -7.33 14.76
N ALA A 33 8.02 -7.21 14.91
CA ALA A 33 7.43 -6.75 16.15
C ALA A 33 7.81 -7.68 17.31
N PRO A 34 8.03 -7.13 18.53
CA PRO A 34 8.34 -7.95 19.71
C PRO A 34 7.12 -8.73 20.23
N PHE A 35 5.98 -8.65 19.54
CA PHE A 35 4.73 -9.32 19.87
C PHE A 35 4.01 -9.75 18.58
N THR A 36 3.17 -10.77 18.69
CA THR A 36 2.34 -11.23 17.57
C THR A 36 1.22 -10.23 17.31
N ILE A 37 1.17 -9.72 16.08
CA ILE A 37 0.11 -8.83 15.61
C ILE A 37 -0.95 -9.68 14.89
N PRO A 38 -2.22 -9.68 15.32
CA PRO A 38 -3.30 -10.35 14.60
C PRO A 38 -3.43 -9.83 13.17
N GLN A 39 -3.79 -10.70 12.22
CA GLN A 39 -3.95 -10.34 10.81
C GLN A 39 -4.86 -9.10 10.57
N PRO A 40 -6.03 -8.96 11.22
CA PRO A 40 -6.87 -7.77 11.04
C PRO A 40 -6.20 -6.47 11.50
N ASP A 41 -5.48 -6.52 12.61
CA ASP A 41 -4.74 -5.37 13.14
C ASP A 41 -3.56 -5.05 12.23
N ARG A 42 -2.86 -6.07 11.74
CA ARG A 42 -1.75 -5.94 10.78
C ARG A 42 -2.20 -5.23 9.51
N ILE A 43 -3.32 -5.65 8.92
CA ILE A 43 -3.93 -5.03 7.74
C ILE A 43 -4.35 -3.59 8.04
N SER A 44 -4.99 -3.35 9.19
CA SER A 44 -5.42 -2.01 9.59
C SER A 44 -4.24 -1.05 9.76
N MET A 45 -3.13 -1.51 10.33
CA MET A 45 -1.90 -0.73 10.46
C MET A 45 -1.28 -0.40 9.10
N ILE A 46 -1.24 -1.37 8.16
CA ILE A 46 -0.72 -1.15 6.81
C ILE A 46 -1.56 -0.12 6.06
N ILE A 47 -2.90 -0.27 6.07
CA ILE A 47 -3.81 0.62 5.36
C ILE A 47 -3.81 2.02 5.99
N GLY A 48 -3.84 2.11 7.32
CA GLY A 48 -3.91 3.38 8.04
C GLY A 48 -2.71 4.29 7.85
N ASP A 49 -1.55 3.74 7.47
CA ASP A 49 -0.34 4.52 7.19
C ASP A 49 -0.24 4.99 5.72
N ILE A 50 -1.22 4.65 4.87
CA ILE A 50 -1.30 5.13 3.48
C ILE A 50 -1.88 6.54 3.46
N THR A 51 -1.06 7.53 3.15
CA THR A 51 -1.48 8.95 3.10
C THR A 51 -2.35 9.31 1.91
N GLU A 52 -2.28 8.53 0.81
CA GLU A 52 -3.11 8.76 -0.37
C GLU A 52 -4.52 8.17 -0.14
N GLU A 53 -5.47 9.05 0.21
CA GLU A 53 -6.84 8.67 0.58
C GLU A 53 -7.52 7.75 -0.43
N LYS A 54 -7.36 7.99 -1.74
CA LYS A 54 -7.93 7.13 -2.79
C LYS A 54 -7.49 5.66 -2.67
N TRP A 55 -6.22 5.41 -2.32
CA TRP A 55 -5.68 4.06 -2.19
C TRP A 55 -6.05 3.47 -0.84
N GLN A 56 -6.01 4.29 0.22
CA GLN A 56 -6.47 3.90 1.55
C GLN A 56 -7.94 3.43 1.50
N ILE A 57 -8.84 4.20 0.90
CA ILE A 57 -10.26 3.86 0.77
C ILE A 57 -10.45 2.60 -0.09
N ALA A 58 -9.76 2.51 -1.23
CA ALA A 58 -9.87 1.35 -2.12
C ALA A 58 -9.47 0.05 -1.43
N LEU A 59 -8.39 0.07 -0.63
CA LEU A 59 -7.93 -1.09 0.13
C LEU A 59 -8.83 -1.39 1.34
N ALA A 60 -9.31 -0.36 2.04
CA ALA A 60 -10.19 -0.51 3.22
C ALA A 60 -11.57 -1.09 2.88
N THR A 61 -12.13 -0.76 1.71
CA THR A 61 -13.51 -1.11 1.34
C THR A 61 -13.72 -2.61 1.15
N GLN A 62 -12.67 -3.35 0.79
CA GLN A 62 -12.82 -4.76 0.40
C GLN A 62 -12.65 -5.75 1.57
N ASN A 63 -12.41 -5.29 2.80
CA ASN A 63 -12.33 -6.12 4.01
C ASN A 63 -11.38 -7.32 3.86
N SER A 64 -10.11 -7.09 3.50
CA SER A 64 -9.12 -8.18 3.42
C SER A 64 -9.00 -8.86 4.79
N ILE A 65 -8.94 -10.18 4.81
CA ILE A 65 -8.78 -10.96 6.04
C ILE A 65 -7.31 -11.36 6.24
N THR A 66 -6.57 -11.44 5.13
CA THR A 66 -5.13 -11.74 5.10
C THR A 66 -4.32 -10.69 4.35
N VAL A 67 -3.02 -10.61 4.63
CA VAL A 67 -2.10 -9.74 3.87
C VAL A 67 -1.95 -10.21 2.42
N GLU A 68 -2.05 -11.51 2.15
CA GLU A 68 -2.01 -12.03 0.77
C GLU A 68 -3.17 -11.47 -0.08
N GLU A 69 -4.40 -11.50 0.44
CA GLU A 69 -5.55 -10.88 -0.22
C GLU A 69 -5.36 -9.35 -0.40
N LEU A 70 -4.70 -8.70 0.56
CA LEU A 70 -4.36 -7.28 0.45
C LEU A 70 -3.35 -7.03 -0.69
N ILE A 71 -2.37 -7.91 -0.87
CA ILE A 71 -1.36 -7.85 -1.93
C ILE A 71 -1.99 -8.08 -3.31
N ASP A 72 -2.86 -9.09 -3.46
CA ASP A 72 -3.59 -9.33 -4.72
C ASP A 72 -4.37 -8.08 -5.16
N ARG A 73 -5.03 -7.41 -4.19
CA ARG A 73 -5.78 -6.18 -4.44
C ARG A 73 -4.87 -5.01 -4.78
N ALA A 74 -3.77 -4.84 -4.05
CA ALA A 74 -2.78 -3.83 -4.35
C ALA A 74 -2.19 -3.99 -5.76
N THR A 75 -1.96 -5.24 -6.19
CA THR A 75 -1.49 -5.56 -7.54
C THR A 75 -2.49 -5.08 -8.60
N ALA A 76 -3.80 -5.34 -8.39
CA ALA A 76 -4.84 -4.84 -9.28
C ALA A 76 -4.91 -3.30 -9.30
N LEU A 77 -4.74 -2.65 -8.15
CA LEU A 77 -4.73 -1.19 -8.04
C LEU A 77 -3.49 -0.56 -8.69
N ASP A 78 -2.31 -1.19 -8.58
CA ASP A 78 -1.09 -0.73 -9.24
C ASP A 78 -1.21 -0.84 -10.77
N ALA A 79 -1.84 -1.89 -11.29
CA ALA A 79 -2.15 -2.01 -12.71
C ALA A 79 -3.07 -0.86 -13.19
N ILE A 80 -4.11 -0.54 -12.41
CA ILE A 80 -5.00 0.61 -12.70
C ILE A 80 -4.21 1.91 -12.66
N ARG A 81 -3.35 2.11 -11.65
CA ARG A 81 -2.50 3.31 -11.52
C ARG A 81 -1.56 3.50 -12.71
N SER A 82 -0.91 2.42 -13.17
CA SER A 82 -0.03 2.46 -14.35
C SER A 82 -0.82 2.89 -15.59
N THR A 83 -2.00 2.32 -15.83
CA THR A 83 -2.83 2.72 -16.98
C THR A 83 -3.37 4.16 -16.91
N MET A 84 -3.50 4.73 -15.71
CA MET A 84 -3.86 6.15 -15.54
C MET A 84 -2.67 7.09 -15.77
N GLN A 85 -1.45 6.69 -15.40
CA GLN A 85 -0.23 7.49 -15.64
C GLN A 85 0.22 7.45 -17.11
N ASP A 86 -0.02 6.34 -17.83
CA ASP A 86 0.30 6.19 -19.25
C ASP A 86 -0.64 6.95 -20.21
N LYS A 87 -1.72 7.56 -19.70
CA LYS A 87 -2.51 8.52 -20.47
C LYS A 87 -1.77 9.86 -20.58
N LYS A 88 -0.67 9.88 -21.34
CA LYS A 88 -0.21 11.13 -21.98
C LYS A 88 -1.36 11.67 -22.84
N PRO A 89 -1.70 12.97 -22.77
CA PRO A 89 -2.72 13.52 -23.64
C PRO A 89 -2.28 13.27 -25.09
N TYR A 90 -3.18 12.72 -25.89
CA TYR A 90 -3.02 12.59 -27.34
C TYR A 90 -2.42 13.88 -27.89
N GLN A 91 -1.16 13.84 -28.32
CA GLN A 91 -0.62 14.89 -29.18
C GLN A 91 -1.36 14.72 -30.51
N SER A 92 -2.32 15.62 -30.77
CA SER A 92 -2.98 15.72 -32.06
C SER A 92 -1.93 15.79 -33.16
N PRO A 93 -2.09 15.06 -34.28
CA PRO A 93 -1.19 15.23 -35.41
C PRO A 93 -1.31 16.66 -35.94
N LYS A 94 -0.18 17.37 -36.03
CA LYS A 94 -0.13 18.68 -36.67
C LYS A 94 -0.53 18.49 -38.14
N SER A 95 -1.64 19.13 -38.52
CA SER A 95 -2.05 19.31 -39.93
C SER A 95 -1.15 20.31 -40.63
#